data_AF-A0A6L8QBD1-F1
#
_entry.id   AF-A0A6L8QBD1-F1
#
_cell.length_a   1.000
_cell.length_b   1.000
_cell.length_c   1.000
_cell.angle_alpha   90.00
_cell.angle_beta   90.00
_cell.angle_gamma   90.00
#
_symmetry.space_group_name_H-M   'P 1'
#
loop_
_entity.id
_entity.type
_entity.pdbx_description
1 polymer ?
#
loop_
_entity_poly.entity_id
_entity_poly.type
_entity_poly.pdbx_seq_one_letter_code
_entity_poly.pdbx_strand_id
1 'polypeptide(L)'
;MIASRSKFSQTVFGYCLFISILGILVFANHLNNPFQFDSVPYITNNANLKNPESLLTADFWKNQFMARGLLRMSVAFNVYLDGFRPFGYHVLSLAFHILNSLLLFFVLAKSFRRFGFNTKGWGKKRIQNIAFFAAVLFLCHPIQTESVIYIMSRSEVLASTFYLVGFLMFQQLLERPSASPVHYILYFLVIMVIALLGFSVKQIVATLPATILIYYLSSCSDHSPAWQFIRKWKWLIMGVVSVLGGLLSYKLFTDESFLIGPSRTDEMVGRVKYMLSQPGVIVFYYLKKLLFPMNLNIDPDVEIVTSLLSWSFITPVLCIVCLFAGSLLIFKNRFIFFFLCWFFIILSPSSSIVTLHDLAAEHRIYLASAGIFILLAYGASIVTRNYLAISSQQGAVLFYLFVGIMSVLTIERNTTWRSELSLWKDTYQKSPHKLRPLINLARAHSLKGDKEKAIKYYRQALVKGPWDFVSNYNLGDLYLEKGLLDDAINHFLKASRIEPEIPETFAKLGEIYLMQNKFKLADSYFRHAVELNPRSAAVFKNLGIVNLYHLNNPKQGLAYFSRSLNLDPTQPEADKIRKLIQQFSTQ
;
A
#
# COMPACT_ATOMS: atom_id res chain seq x y z
N MET A 1 -28.35 -37.25 17.68
CA MET A 1 -27.97 -36.42 16.50
C MET A 1 -28.00 -34.90 16.78
N ILE A 2 -28.73 -34.42 17.80
CA ILE A 2 -28.80 -32.99 18.19
C ILE A 2 -27.55 -32.53 18.97
N ALA A 3 -27.02 -33.38 19.87
CA ALA A 3 -25.82 -33.08 20.67
C ALA A 3 -24.52 -32.97 19.85
N SER A 4 -24.43 -33.59 18.66
CA SER A 4 -23.25 -33.47 17.78
C SER A 4 -23.29 -32.21 16.90
N ARG A 5 -24.49 -31.68 16.60
CA ARG A 5 -24.64 -30.39 15.91
C ARG A 5 -24.33 -29.21 16.84
N SER A 6 -24.68 -29.28 18.14
CA SER A 6 -24.38 -28.19 19.10
C SER A 6 -22.89 -28.07 19.40
N LYS A 7 -22.18 -29.18 19.67
CA LYS A 7 -20.71 -29.20 19.86
C LYS A 7 -19.94 -28.72 18.63
N PHE A 8 -20.48 -28.98 17.44
CA PHE A 8 -19.88 -28.55 16.17
C PHE A 8 -19.94 -27.02 15.99
N SER A 9 -21.09 -26.42 16.30
CA SER A 9 -21.25 -24.96 16.35
C SER A 9 -20.26 -24.35 17.36
N GLN A 10 -20.13 -24.97 18.54
CA GLN A 10 -19.23 -24.50 19.61
C GLN A 10 -17.75 -24.51 19.21
N THR A 11 -17.26 -25.54 18.49
CA THR A 11 -15.85 -25.59 18.08
C THR A 11 -15.51 -24.50 17.06
N VAL A 12 -16.37 -24.33 16.05
CA VAL A 12 -16.19 -23.29 15.03
C VAL A 12 -16.28 -21.90 15.66
N PHE A 13 -17.23 -21.70 16.56
CA PHE A 13 -17.34 -20.47 17.35
C PHE A 13 -16.07 -20.20 18.16
N GLY A 14 -15.50 -21.21 18.81
CA GLY A 14 -14.24 -21.09 19.54
C GLY A 14 -13.07 -20.65 18.67
N TYR A 15 -12.96 -21.17 17.43
CA TYR A 15 -11.95 -20.70 16.47
C TYR A 15 -12.16 -19.25 16.05
N CYS A 16 -13.39 -18.86 15.73
CA CYS A 16 -13.70 -17.48 15.37
C CYS A 16 -13.40 -16.52 16.54
N LEU A 17 -13.82 -16.89 17.76
CA LEU A 17 -13.56 -16.11 18.95
C LEU A 17 -12.06 -15.95 19.21
N PHE A 18 -11.29 -17.02 19.08
CA PHE A 18 -9.83 -16.98 19.24
C PHE A 18 -9.17 -16.06 18.20
N ILE A 19 -9.53 -16.17 16.92
CA ILE A 19 -9.01 -15.30 15.86
C ILE A 19 -9.31 -13.83 16.19
N SER A 20 -10.54 -13.52 16.59
CA SER A 20 -10.94 -12.14 16.92
C SER A 20 -10.19 -11.58 18.14
N ILE A 21 -10.12 -12.33 19.24
CA ILE A 21 -9.43 -11.89 20.46
C ILE A 21 -7.93 -11.75 20.20
N LEU A 22 -7.31 -12.73 19.55
CA LEU A 22 -5.88 -12.68 19.24
C LEU A 22 -5.56 -11.47 18.37
N GLY A 23 -6.39 -11.19 17.35
CA GLY A 23 -6.19 -10.04 16.47
C GLY A 23 -6.22 -8.71 17.23
N ILE A 24 -7.17 -8.56 18.17
CA ILE A 24 -7.24 -7.38 19.04
C ILE A 24 -5.97 -7.28 19.90
N LEU A 25 -5.56 -8.37 20.55
CA LEU A 25 -4.40 -8.36 21.45
C LEU A 25 -3.08 -8.05 20.73
N VAL A 26 -2.84 -8.68 19.58
CA VAL A 26 -1.61 -8.53 18.80
C VAL A 26 -1.45 -7.13 18.22
N PHE A 27 -2.55 -6.47 17.90
CA PHE A 27 -2.54 -5.15 17.26
C PHE A 27 -2.94 -4.01 18.21
N ALA A 28 -3.35 -4.26 19.46
CA ALA A 28 -3.84 -3.20 20.36
C ALA A 28 -2.85 -2.03 20.53
N ASN A 29 -1.54 -2.29 20.53
CA ASN A 29 -0.52 -1.28 20.78
C ASN A 29 -0.30 -0.28 19.63
N HIS A 30 -0.93 -0.44 18.46
CA HIS A 30 -0.82 0.51 17.33
C HIS A 30 -1.98 1.50 17.23
N LEU A 31 -3.08 1.30 17.97
CA LEU A 31 -4.34 2.02 17.74
C LEU A 31 -4.23 3.54 17.89
N ASN A 32 -3.21 4.05 18.59
CA ASN A 32 -2.97 5.48 18.75
C ASN A 32 -1.78 6.01 17.94
N ASN A 33 -1.24 5.21 17.01
CA ASN A 33 -0.12 5.65 16.16
C ASN A 33 -0.57 6.81 15.25
N PRO A 34 0.27 7.84 15.05
CA PRO A 34 -0.09 9.01 14.25
C PRO A 34 -0.17 8.66 12.75
N PHE A 35 -0.84 9.52 11.98
CA PHE A 35 -0.74 9.49 10.53
C PHE A 35 0.72 9.67 10.11
N GLN A 36 1.18 8.79 9.22
CA GLN A 36 2.56 8.73 8.77
C GLN A 36 2.65 8.56 7.26
N PHE A 37 3.78 9.00 6.71
CA PHE A 37 4.12 8.92 5.30
C PHE A 37 2.99 9.45 4.40
N ASP A 38 2.48 8.68 3.44
CA ASP A 38 1.43 9.17 2.53
C ASP A 38 0.11 9.47 3.26
N SER A 39 -0.11 8.97 4.48
CA SER A 39 -1.34 9.28 5.22
C SER A 39 -1.47 10.79 5.50
N VAL A 40 -0.36 11.51 5.68
CA VAL A 40 -0.37 12.96 5.96
C VAL A 40 -0.90 13.75 4.76
N PRO A 41 -0.33 13.65 3.53
CA PRO A 41 -0.86 14.38 2.39
C PRO A 41 -2.25 13.92 1.95
N TYR A 42 -2.55 12.62 2.02
CA TYR A 42 -3.84 12.09 1.53
C TYR A 42 -5.01 12.30 2.51
N ILE A 43 -4.72 12.44 3.81
CA ILE A 43 -5.73 12.62 4.85
C ILE A 43 -5.63 14.02 5.44
N THR A 44 -4.57 14.32 6.20
CA THR A 44 -4.45 15.57 6.96
C THR A 44 -4.43 16.83 6.08
N ASN A 45 -3.69 16.81 4.97
CA ASN A 45 -3.54 17.98 4.11
C ASN A 45 -4.58 18.03 2.98
N ASN A 46 -5.49 17.06 2.91
CA ASN A 46 -6.46 16.96 1.82
C ASN A 46 -7.68 17.85 2.10
N ALA A 47 -7.73 19.01 1.45
CA ALA A 47 -8.81 19.99 1.61
C ALA A 47 -10.21 19.40 1.32
N ASN A 48 -10.33 18.40 0.44
CA ASN A 48 -11.63 17.80 0.13
C ASN A 48 -12.24 17.04 1.32
N LEU A 49 -11.41 16.59 2.26
CA LEU A 49 -11.88 15.91 3.47
C LEU A 49 -12.44 16.87 4.53
N LYS A 50 -12.34 18.19 4.33
CA LYS A 50 -13.04 19.16 5.18
C LYS A 50 -14.56 19.10 5.02
N ASN A 51 -15.05 18.65 3.86
CA ASN A 51 -16.47 18.43 3.55
C ASN A 51 -16.66 16.98 3.05
N PRO A 52 -16.50 15.98 3.94
CA PRO A 52 -16.43 14.56 3.55
C PRO A 52 -17.70 14.05 2.86
N GLU A 53 -18.87 14.64 3.11
CA GLU A 53 -20.16 14.28 2.51
C GLU A 53 -20.13 14.38 0.99
N SER A 54 -19.36 15.33 0.44
CA SER A 54 -19.20 15.50 -1.01
C SER A 54 -18.55 14.31 -1.70
N LEU A 55 -17.72 13.55 -0.95
CA LEU A 55 -17.09 12.32 -1.43
C LEU A 55 -18.01 11.10 -1.24
N LEU A 56 -19.01 11.17 -0.36
CA LEU A 56 -19.91 10.06 -0.02
C LEU A 56 -21.11 9.95 -0.97
N THR A 57 -20.91 10.29 -2.24
CA THR A 57 -21.96 10.29 -3.28
C THR A 57 -21.70 9.24 -4.35
N ALA A 58 -22.76 8.76 -4.99
CA ALA A 58 -22.65 7.84 -6.12
C ALA A 58 -21.93 8.48 -7.32
N ASP A 59 -22.13 9.79 -7.53
CA ASP A 59 -21.46 10.55 -8.60
C ASP A 59 -19.96 10.65 -8.37
N PHE A 60 -19.53 10.91 -7.13
CA PHE A 60 -18.11 10.88 -6.78
C PHE A 60 -17.52 9.50 -7.07
N TRP A 61 -18.19 8.42 -6.62
CA TRP A 61 -17.72 7.05 -6.86
C TRP A 61 -17.58 6.74 -8.35
N LYS A 62 -18.59 7.09 -9.16
CA LYS A 62 -18.59 6.88 -10.61
C LYS A 62 -17.43 7.62 -11.27
N ASN A 63 -17.25 8.90 -10.93
CA ASN A 63 -16.21 9.75 -11.52
C ASN A 63 -14.79 9.34 -11.07
N GLN A 64 -14.65 8.77 -9.88
CA GLN A 64 -13.38 8.36 -9.29
C GLN A 64 -13.16 6.85 -9.30
N PHE A 65 -13.95 6.08 -10.06
CA PHE A 65 -13.94 4.62 -10.03
C PHE A 65 -12.53 4.04 -10.27
N MET A 66 -11.85 4.52 -11.33
CA MET A 66 -10.49 4.12 -11.69
C MET A 66 -9.42 4.69 -10.73
N ALA A 67 -9.73 5.77 -10.01
CA ALA A 67 -8.85 6.47 -9.08
C ALA A 67 -9.06 6.03 -7.61
N ARG A 68 -9.39 4.75 -7.42
CA ARG A 68 -9.67 4.14 -6.11
C ARG A 68 -10.83 4.82 -5.35
N GLY A 69 -11.91 5.13 -6.06
CA GLY A 69 -13.07 5.86 -5.54
C GLY A 69 -13.60 5.31 -4.22
N LEU A 70 -13.84 4.00 -4.14
CA LEU A 70 -14.37 3.38 -2.92
C LEU A 70 -13.37 3.42 -1.74
N LEU A 71 -12.07 3.35 -2.01
CA LEU A 71 -11.06 3.57 -0.97
C LEU A 71 -11.13 5.00 -0.42
N ARG A 72 -11.22 6.00 -1.31
CA ARG A 72 -11.32 7.42 -0.91
C ARG A 72 -12.61 7.69 -0.13
N MET A 73 -13.72 7.07 -0.54
CA MET A 73 -14.98 7.10 0.22
C MET A 73 -14.81 6.46 1.61
N SER A 74 -14.08 5.35 1.73
CA SER A 74 -13.83 4.73 3.05
C SER A 74 -13.04 5.64 3.99
N VAL A 75 -12.15 6.48 3.45
CA VAL A 75 -11.40 7.49 4.21
C VAL A 75 -12.32 8.65 4.59
N ALA A 76 -13.11 9.17 3.64
CA ALA A 76 -14.10 10.22 3.90
C ALA A 76 -15.15 9.80 4.94
N PHE A 77 -15.60 8.55 4.88
CA PHE A 77 -16.52 7.98 5.87
C PHE A 77 -15.89 7.93 7.26
N ASN A 78 -14.59 7.64 7.37
CA ASN A 78 -13.89 7.73 8.65
C ASN A 78 -13.83 9.18 9.17
N VAL A 79 -13.55 10.16 8.31
CA VAL A 79 -13.56 11.59 8.69
C VAL A 79 -14.94 12.01 9.17
N TYR A 80 -15.98 11.57 8.47
CA TYR A 80 -17.37 11.84 8.86
C TYR A 80 -17.71 11.31 10.27
N LEU A 81 -17.15 10.16 10.66
CA LEU A 81 -17.43 9.53 11.96
C LEU A 81 -16.54 10.00 13.12
N ASP A 82 -15.23 10.11 12.91
CA ASP A 82 -14.22 10.34 13.99
C ASP A 82 -13.22 11.44 13.61
N GLY A 83 -13.54 12.26 12.59
CA GLY A 83 -12.70 13.36 12.14
C GLY A 83 -11.29 12.92 11.72
N PHE A 84 -10.30 13.72 12.11
CA PHE A 84 -8.88 13.47 11.86
C PHE A 84 -8.19 12.75 13.03
N ARG A 85 -8.92 11.96 13.83
CA ARG A 85 -8.32 11.16 14.89
C ARG A 85 -7.82 9.83 14.32
N PRO A 86 -6.52 9.48 14.42
CA PRO A 86 -5.98 8.23 13.85
C PRO A 86 -6.64 6.95 14.39
N PHE A 87 -7.15 6.99 15.62
CA PHE A 87 -7.75 5.84 16.31
C PHE A 87 -8.84 5.13 15.49
N GLY A 88 -9.86 5.86 15.02
CA GLY A 88 -10.92 5.27 14.21
C GLY A 88 -10.44 4.66 12.89
N TYR A 89 -9.31 5.13 12.35
CA TYR A 89 -8.76 4.60 11.10
C TYR A 89 -8.09 3.25 11.31
N HIS A 90 -7.33 3.13 12.39
CA HIS A 90 -6.65 1.90 12.81
C HIS A 90 -7.66 0.83 13.23
N VAL A 91 -8.70 1.20 13.98
CA VAL A 91 -9.79 0.29 14.36
C VAL A 91 -10.46 -0.30 13.11
N LEU A 92 -10.76 0.52 12.10
CA LEU A 92 -11.41 0.04 10.88
C LEU A 92 -10.48 -0.91 10.08
N SER A 93 -9.20 -0.57 9.92
CA SER A 93 -8.23 -1.44 9.25
C SER A 93 -8.05 -2.77 9.99
N LEU A 94 -7.97 -2.75 11.32
CA LEU A 94 -7.89 -3.94 12.16
C LEU A 94 -9.15 -4.81 12.05
N ALA A 95 -10.35 -4.19 12.04
CA ALA A 95 -11.60 -4.91 11.86
C ALA A 95 -11.63 -5.68 10.52
N PHE A 96 -11.20 -5.05 9.42
CA PHE A 96 -11.06 -5.73 8.13
C PHE A 96 -10.00 -6.84 8.17
N HIS A 97 -8.89 -6.65 8.87
CA HIS A 97 -7.86 -7.69 9.01
C HIS A 97 -8.37 -8.93 9.76
N ILE A 98 -9.09 -8.73 10.86
CA ILE A 98 -9.75 -9.81 11.61
C ILE A 98 -10.80 -10.50 10.72
N LEU A 99 -11.65 -9.72 10.03
CA LEU A 99 -12.65 -10.26 9.11
C LEU A 99 -12.01 -11.10 7.99
N ASN A 100 -10.92 -10.64 7.39
CA ASN A 100 -10.19 -11.40 6.38
C ASN A 100 -9.64 -12.72 6.92
N SER A 101 -9.12 -12.72 8.15
CA SER A 101 -8.62 -13.93 8.80
C SER A 101 -9.75 -14.94 9.07
N LEU A 102 -10.92 -14.46 9.50
CA LEU A 102 -12.14 -15.27 9.64
C LEU A 102 -12.62 -15.83 8.29
N LEU A 103 -12.67 -14.99 7.25
CA LEU A 103 -13.04 -15.41 5.90
C LEU A 103 -12.06 -16.47 5.36
N LEU A 104 -10.76 -16.28 5.56
CA LEU A 104 -9.74 -17.24 5.18
C LEU A 104 -9.93 -18.59 5.87
N PHE A 105 -10.23 -18.61 7.17
CA PHE A 105 -10.53 -19.86 7.87
C PHE A 105 -11.65 -20.66 7.15
N PHE A 106 -12.73 -20.01 6.74
CA PHE A 106 -13.82 -20.67 6.01
C PHE A 106 -13.43 -21.07 4.59
N VAL A 107 -12.76 -20.18 3.85
CA VAL A 107 -12.30 -20.43 2.48
C VAL A 107 -11.37 -21.64 2.43
N LEU A 108 -10.38 -21.69 3.32
CA LEU A 108 -9.39 -22.76 3.39
C LEU A 108 -10.02 -24.10 3.82
N ALA A 109 -10.92 -24.07 4.81
CA ALA A 109 -11.64 -25.26 5.25
C ALA A 109 -12.52 -25.86 4.13
N LYS A 110 -13.17 -25.02 3.31
CA LYS A 110 -13.93 -25.44 2.12
C LYS A 110 -13.00 -25.98 1.03
N SER A 111 -11.85 -25.34 0.79
CA SER A 111 -10.85 -25.83 -0.18
C SER A 111 -10.42 -27.26 0.12
N PHE A 112 -10.02 -27.59 1.35
CA PHE A 112 -9.66 -28.98 1.69
C PHE A 112 -10.78 -29.99 1.37
N ARG A 113 -12.03 -29.66 1.67
CA ARG A 113 -13.16 -30.56 1.37
C ARG A 113 -13.32 -30.74 -0.13
N ARG A 114 -13.25 -29.64 -0.88
CA ARG A 114 -13.41 -29.62 -2.34
C ARG A 114 -12.30 -30.39 -3.05
N PHE A 115 -11.07 -30.32 -2.56
CA PHE A 115 -9.94 -31.12 -3.06
C PHE A 115 -9.94 -32.59 -2.57
N GLY A 116 -11.06 -33.07 -2.01
CA GLY A 116 -11.26 -34.48 -1.69
C GLY A 116 -10.50 -34.98 -0.47
N PHE A 117 -10.06 -34.12 0.44
CA PHE A 117 -9.30 -34.60 1.61
C PHE A 117 -10.14 -35.51 2.53
N ASN A 118 -11.46 -35.30 2.59
CA ASN A 118 -12.37 -36.21 3.32
C ASN A 118 -12.33 -37.64 2.75
N THR A 119 -12.32 -37.80 1.43
CA THR A 119 -12.27 -39.12 0.79
C THR A 119 -10.88 -39.76 0.93
N LYS A 120 -9.83 -38.95 1.15
CA LYS A 120 -8.47 -39.39 1.54
C LYS A 120 -8.33 -39.71 3.03
N GLY A 121 -9.44 -39.89 3.77
CA GLY A 121 -9.44 -40.28 5.19
C GLY A 121 -9.14 -39.14 6.17
N TRP A 122 -9.13 -37.87 5.73
CA TRP A 122 -8.93 -36.75 6.66
C TRP A 122 -10.23 -36.45 7.41
N GLY A 123 -10.18 -36.58 8.73
CA GLY A 123 -11.30 -36.19 9.59
C GLY A 123 -11.56 -34.68 9.56
N LYS A 124 -12.84 -34.29 9.71
CA LYS A 124 -13.30 -32.90 9.71
C LYS A 124 -12.52 -31.99 10.66
N LYS A 125 -12.22 -32.47 11.88
CA LYS A 125 -11.44 -31.74 12.89
C LYS A 125 -10.03 -31.42 12.39
N ARG A 126 -9.36 -32.35 11.72
CA ARG A 126 -8.01 -32.13 11.15
C ARG A 126 -8.03 -30.99 10.13
N ILE A 127 -8.99 -31.02 9.20
CA ILE A 127 -9.15 -29.98 8.18
C ILE A 127 -9.36 -28.61 8.83
N GLN A 128 -10.25 -28.55 9.82
CA GLN A 128 -10.53 -27.31 10.54
C GLN A 128 -9.31 -26.80 11.30
N ASN A 129 -8.54 -27.66 11.96
CA ASN A 129 -7.33 -27.27 12.68
C ASN A 129 -6.26 -26.67 11.75
N ILE A 130 -6.09 -27.25 10.55
CA ILE A 130 -5.09 -26.76 9.58
C ILE A 130 -5.54 -25.44 8.96
N ALA A 131 -6.82 -25.33 8.60
CA ALA A 131 -7.39 -24.07 8.11
C ALA A 131 -7.33 -22.97 9.19
N PHE A 132 -7.60 -23.33 10.45
CA PHE A 132 -7.49 -22.44 11.60
C PHE A 132 -6.04 -22.00 11.81
N PHE A 133 -5.08 -22.92 11.73
CA PHE A 133 -3.67 -22.57 11.86
C PHE A 133 -3.22 -21.62 10.76
N ALA A 134 -3.57 -21.88 9.51
CA ALA A 134 -3.23 -20.99 8.41
C ALA A 134 -3.87 -19.60 8.56
N ALA A 135 -5.10 -19.52 9.06
CA ALA A 135 -5.79 -18.25 9.34
C ALA A 135 -5.16 -17.49 10.52
N VAL A 136 -4.79 -18.18 11.60
CA VAL A 136 -4.09 -17.57 12.74
C VAL A 136 -2.68 -17.12 12.34
N LEU A 137 -1.96 -17.93 11.56
CA LEU A 137 -0.68 -17.54 11.00
C LEU A 137 -0.84 -16.30 10.12
N PHE A 138 -1.82 -16.27 9.22
CA PHE A 138 -2.13 -15.08 8.43
C PHE A 138 -2.40 -13.86 9.29
N LEU A 139 -3.10 -14.00 10.42
CA LEU A 139 -3.45 -12.92 11.33
C LEU A 139 -2.23 -12.38 12.10
N CYS A 140 -1.43 -13.24 12.72
CA CYS A 140 -0.39 -12.81 13.65
C CYS A 140 1.01 -12.73 13.02
N HIS A 141 1.15 -12.93 11.70
CA HIS A 141 2.45 -12.87 11.04
C HIS A 141 2.94 -11.42 10.91
N PRO A 142 4.20 -11.10 11.27
CA PRO A 142 4.71 -9.72 11.26
C PRO A 142 4.64 -9.01 9.90
N ILE A 143 4.65 -9.78 8.79
CA ILE A 143 4.50 -9.24 7.43
C ILE A 143 3.21 -8.45 7.22
N GLN A 144 2.16 -8.71 8.01
CA GLN A 144 0.88 -8.02 7.86
C GLN A 144 0.88 -6.62 8.47
N THR A 145 1.88 -6.28 9.29
CA THR A 145 1.90 -5.01 10.03
C THR A 145 1.77 -3.80 9.13
N GLU A 146 2.47 -3.78 8.00
CA GLU A 146 2.35 -2.68 7.04
C GLU A 146 0.91 -2.59 6.50
N SER A 147 0.25 -3.69 6.13
CA SER A 147 -1.12 -3.67 5.63
C SER A 147 -2.16 -3.21 6.65
N VAL A 148 -1.93 -3.49 7.94
CA VAL A 148 -2.88 -3.19 9.02
C VAL A 148 -2.69 -1.79 9.59
N ILE A 149 -1.44 -1.40 9.85
CA ILE A 149 -1.09 -0.17 10.58
C ILE A 149 -0.88 1.01 9.63
N TYR A 150 -0.34 0.78 8.44
CA TYR A 150 -0.20 1.85 7.47
C TYR A 150 -1.57 2.19 6.91
N ILE A 151 -2.16 3.32 7.33
CA ILE A 151 -3.57 3.65 7.05
C ILE A 151 -3.86 3.67 5.54
N MET A 152 -2.94 4.15 4.70
CA MET A 152 -3.14 4.14 3.24
C MET A 152 -3.09 2.72 2.64
N SER A 153 -2.44 1.78 3.34
CA SER A 153 -2.48 0.35 3.03
C SER A 153 -3.81 -0.32 3.38
N ARG A 154 -4.79 0.41 3.93
CA ARG A 154 -6.19 -0.04 4.03
C ARG A 154 -6.73 -0.59 2.72
N SER A 155 -6.22 -0.09 1.60
CA SER A 155 -6.52 -0.62 0.27
C SER A 155 -6.33 -2.14 0.16
N GLU A 156 -5.33 -2.72 0.82
CA GLU A 156 -5.07 -4.16 0.83
C GLU A 156 -6.13 -4.92 1.62
N VAL A 157 -6.37 -4.54 2.88
CA VAL A 157 -7.30 -5.28 3.76
C VAL A 157 -8.74 -5.17 3.26
N LEU A 158 -9.14 -4.01 2.73
CA LEU A 158 -10.49 -3.80 2.21
C LEU A 158 -10.70 -4.54 0.89
N ALA A 159 -9.78 -4.43 -0.08
CA ALA A 159 -9.88 -5.16 -1.34
C ALA A 159 -9.86 -6.68 -1.12
N SER A 160 -9.07 -7.16 -0.15
CA SER A 160 -9.03 -8.58 0.23
C SER A 160 -10.36 -9.08 0.79
N THR A 161 -11.10 -8.22 1.49
CA THR A 161 -12.43 -8.57 1.99
C THR A 161 -13.37 -8.88 0.82
N PHE A 162 -13.44 -7.98 -0.17
CA PHE A 162 -14.22 -8.22 -1.40
C PHE A 162 -13.74 -9.46 -2.15
N TYR A 163 -12.42 -9.66 -2.27
CA TYR A 163 -11.84 -10.82 -2.92
C TYR A 163 -12.27 -12.14 -2.26
N LEU A 164 -12.14 -12.23 -0.94
CA LEU A 164 -12.45 -13.43 -0.17
C LEU A 164 -13.95 -13.70 -0.12
N VAL A 165 -14.79 -12.67 -0.01
CA VAL A 165 -16.25 -12.82 -0.07
C VAL A 165 -16.67 -13.33 -1.46
N GLY A 166 -16.16 -12.72 -2.54
CA GLY A 166 -16.44 -13.17 -3.91
C GLY A 166 -16.00 -14.61 -4.14
N PHE A 167 -14.81 -14.98 -3.67
CA PHE A 167 -14.30 -16.34 -3.76
C PHE A 167 -15.11 -17.34 -2.92
N LEU A 168 -15.54 -16.96 -1.71
CA LEU A 168 -16.37 -17.79 -0.84
C LEU A 168 -17.77 -18.02 -1.45
N MET A 169 -18.36 -17.01 -2.08
CA MET A 169 -19.61 -17.15 -2.84
C MET A 169 -19.46 -18.13 -4.00
N PHE A 170 -18.34 -18.08 -4.72
CA PHE A 170 -18.04 -19.07 -5.74
C PHE A 170 -17.92 -20.49 -5.17
N GLN A 171 -17.22 -20.67 -4.05
CA GLN A 171 -17.15 -21.97 -3.38
C GLN A 171 -18.54 -22.48 -2.95
N GLN A 172 -19.41 -21.58 -2.49
CA GLN A 172 -20.78 -21.90 -2.10
C GLN A 172 -21.63 -22.36 -3.30
N LEU A 173 -21.43 -21.77 -4.47
CA LEU A 173 -22.07 -22.19 -5.71
C LEU A 173 -21.65 -23.61 -6.11
N LEU A 174 -20.36 -23.93 -5.99
CA LEU A 174 -19.83 -25.27 -6.32
C LEU A 174 -20.33 -26.40 -5.39
N GLU A 175 -20.82 -26.06 -4.20
CA GLU A 175 -21.43 -27.00 -3.26
C GLU A 175 -22.93 -27.26 -3.53
N ARG A 176 -23.54 -26.55 -4.48
CA ARG A 176 -24.97 -26.67 -4.84
C ARG A 176 -25.15 -27.28 -6.25
N PRO A 177 -24.98 -28.60 -6.42
CA PRO A 177 -25.04 -29.24 -7.74
C PRO A 177 -26.41 -29.16 -8.43
N SER A 178 -27.50 -28.94 -7.70
CA SER A 178 -28.88 -28.88 -8.24
C SER A 178 -29.44 -27.46 -8.35
N ALA A 179 -28.58 -26.42 -8.38
CA ALA A 179 -29.04 -25.05 -8.55
C ALA A 179 -29.64 -24.83 -9.96
N SER A 180 -30.74 -24.07 -10.07
CA SER A 180 -31.30 -23.74 -11.38
C SER A 180 -30.39 -22.76 -12.15
N PRO A 181 -30.48 -22.68 -13.50
CA PRO A 181 -29.67 -21.74 -14.29
C PRO A 181 -29.78 -20.28 -13.82
N VAL A 182 -30.96 -19.87 -13.36
CA VAL A 182 -31.19 -18.54 -12.78
C VAL A 182 -30.33 -18.30 -11.54
N HIS A 183 -30.18 -19.30 -10.67
CA HIS A 183 -29.30 -19.18 -9.50
C HIS A 183 -27.83 -19.01 -9.89
N TYR A 184 -27.36 -19.72 -10.93
CA TYR A 184 -25.99 -19.52 -11.43
C TYR A 184 -25.77 -18.09 -11.93
N ILE A 185 -26.72 -17.54 -12.69
CA ILE A 185 -26.68 -16.16 -13.16
C ILE A 185 -26.66 -15.18 -11.98
N LEU A 186 -27.52 -15.37 -10.99
CA LEU A 186 -27.58 -14.51 -9.80
C LEU A 186 -26.26 -14.52 -9.02
N TYR A 187 -25.68 -15.70 -8.76
CA TYR A 187 -24.37 -15.78 -8.09
C TYR A 187 -23.27 -15.11 -8.91
N PHE A 188 -23.26 -15.31 -10.23
CA PHE A 188 -22.30 -14.65 -11.11
C PHE A 188 -22.42 -13.12 -11.05
N LEU A 189 -23.65 -12.58 -11.14
CA LEU A 189 -23.91 -11.14 -11.02
C LEU A 189 -23.46 -10.59 -9.66
N VAL A 190 -23.76 -11.28 -8.57
CA VAL A 190 -23.32 -10.89 -7.22
C VAL A 190 -21.79 -10.89 -7.11
N ILE A 191 -21.12 -11.93 -7.59
CA ILE A 191 -19.65 -12.01 -7.59
C ILE A 191 -19.06 -10.87 -8.44
N MET A 192 -19.66 -10.57 -9.60
CA MET A 192 -19.23 -9.47 -10.47
C MET A 192 -19.37 -8.11 -9.77
N VAL A 193 -20.49 -7.84 -9.11
CA VAL A 193 -20.70 -6.60 -8.34
C VAL A 193 -19.67 -6.48 -7.21
N ILE A 194 -19.45 -7.55 -6.44
CA ILE A 194 -18.43 -7.61 -5.38
C ILE A 194 -17.04 -7.32 -5.97
N ALA A 195 -16.72 -7.92 -7.12
CA ALA A 195 -15.44 -7.72 -7.80
C ALA A 195 -15.26 -6.27 -8.29
N LEU A 196 -16.30 -5.64 -8.83
CA LEU A 196 -16.27 -4.24 -9.27
C LEU A 196 -16.08 -3.26 -8.10
N LEU A 197 -16.79 -3.50 -6.98
CA LEU A 197 -16.61 -2.72 -5.76
C LEU A 197 -15.18 -2.87 -5.21
N GLY A 198 -14.69 -4.11 -5.14
CA GLY A 198 -13.31 -4.39 -4.71
C GLY A 198 -12.26 -3.78 -5.65
N PHE A 199 -12.49 -3.79 -6.95
CA PHE A 199 -11.61 -3.15 -7.94
C PHE A 199 -11.52 -1.64 -7.73
N SER A 200 -12.62 -0.99 -7.36
CA SER A 200 -12.65 0.44 -6.98
C SER A 200 -11.91 0.75 -5.68
N VAL A 201 -11.44 -0.26 -4.94
CA VAL A 201 -10.52 -0.11 -3.81
C VAL A 201 -9.09 -0.35 -4.28
N LYS A 202 -8.84 -1.50 -4.92
CA LYS A 202 -7.52 -1.91 -5.41
C LYS A 202 -7.62 -2.89 -6.57
N GLN A 203 -6.74 -2.73 -7.57
CA GLN A 203 -6.76 -3.50 -8.81
C GLN A 203 -6.45 -4.99 -8.64
N ILE A 204 -5.92 -5.44 -7.50
CA ILE A 204 -5.65 -6.87 -7.25
C ILE A 204 -6.90 -7.75 -7.44
N VAL A 205 -8.09 -7.18 -7.26
CA VAL A 205 -9.37 -7.88 -7.42
C VAL A 205 -9.65 -8.28 -8.88
N ALA A 206 -8.99 -7.64 -9.85
CA ALA A 206 -9.04 -8.07 -11.26
C ALA A 206 -8.52 -9.50 -11.48
N THR A 207 -7.76 -10.04 -10.52
CA THR A 207 -7.24 -11.42 -10.58
C THR A 207 -8.24 -12.49 -10.11
N LEU A 208 -9.37 -12.08 -9.50
CA LEU A 208 -10.37 -13.00 -8.96
C LEU A 208 -10.92 -14.00 -10.01
N PRO A 209 -11.26 -13.59 -11.25
CA PRO A 209 -11.71 -14.55 -12.27
C PRO A 209 -10.67 -15.62 -12.60
N ALA A 210 -9.39 -15.25 -12.69
CA ALA A 210 -8.30 -16.19 -12.95
C ALA A 210 -8.15 -17.20 -11.79
N THR A 211 -8.21 -16.73 -10.55
CA THR A 211 -8.15 -17.59 -9.35
C THR A 211 -9.36 -18.53 -9.26
N ILE A 212 -10.57 -18.05 -9.57
CA ILE A 212 -11.80 -18.87 -9.65
C ILE A 212 -11.64 -19.98 -10.70
N LEU A 213 -11.15 -19.63 -11.90
CA LEU A 213 -10.94 -20.58 -12.98
C LEU A 213 -9.94 -21.67 -12.58
N ILE A 214 -8.78 -21.29 -12.05
CA ILE A 214 -7.75 -22.26 -11.65
C ILE A 214 -8.20 -23.09 -10.46
N TYR A 215 -8.95 -22.53 -9.50
CA TYR A 215 -9.56 -23.31 -8.41
C TYR A 215 -10.50 -24.39 -8.95
N TYR A 216 -11.36 -24.02 -9.92
CA TYR A 216 -12.28 -24.96 -10.53
C TYR A 216 -11.54 -26.09 -11.25
N LEU A 217 -10.59 -25.75 -12.13
CA LEU A 217 -9.80 -26.71 -12.90
C LEU A 217 -8.94 -27.62 -12.01
N SER A 218 -8.36 -27.08 -10.94
CA SER A 218 -7.51 -27.83 -10.01
C SER A 218 -8.31 -28.77 -9.11
N SER A 219 -9.57 -28.44 -8.83
CA SER A 219 -10.41 -29.21 -7.91
C SER A 219 -11.40 -30.17 -8.58
N CYS A 220 -11.71 -30.00 -9.87
CA CYS A 220 -12.61 -30.89 -10.59
C CYS A 220 -11.93 -32.20 -11.02
N SER A 221 -12.74 -33.22 -11.27
CA SER A 221 -12.29 -34.52 -11.79
C SER A 221 -11.69 -34.37 -13.20
N ASP A 222 -10.72 -35.22 -13.50
CA ASP A 222 -10.11 -35.35 -14.83
C ASP A 222 -11.08 -35.74 -15.94
N HIS A 223 -12.23 -36.29 -15.56
CA HIS A 223 -13.25 -36.71 -16.50
C HIS A 223 -14.34 -35.64 -16.70
N SER A 224 -14.21 -34.49 -16.04
CA SER A 224 -15.14 -33.38 -16.18
C SER A 224 -15.14 -32.80 -17.61
N PRO A 225 -16.26 -32.22 -18.08
CA PRO A 225 -16.34 -31.60 -19.41
C PRO A 225 -15.25 -30.53 -19.64
N ALA A 226 -14.86 -29.82 -18.58
CA ALA A 226 -13.79 -28.82 -18.64
C ALA A 226 -12.43 -29.44 -18.99
N TRP A 227 -12.04 -30.53 -18.33
CA TRP A 227 -10.79 -31.24 -18.65
C TRP A 227 -10.84 -31.92 -20.01
N GLN A 228 -11.99 -32.45 -20.42
CA GLN A 228 -12.17 -32.99 -21.78
C GLN A 228 -11.99 -31.90 -22.84
N PHE A 229 -12.58 -30.72 -22.64
CA PHE A 229 -12.40 -29.56 -23.50
C PHE A 229 -10.93 -29.12 -23.58
N ILE A 230 -10.25 -28.98 -22.43
CA ILE A 230 -8.83 -28.59 -22.38
C ILE A 230 -7.97 -29.63 -23.11
N ARG A 231 -8.20 -30.94 -22.90
CA ARG A 231 -7.44 -32.00 -23.59
C ARG A 231 -7.65 -31.97 -25.09
N LYS A 232 -8.88 -31.73 -25.56
CA LYS A 232 -9.23 -31.62 -26.98
C LYS A 232 -8.52 -30.44 -27.65
N TRP A 233 -8.49 -29.29 -26.98
CA TRP A 233 -7.99 -28.03 -27.55
C TRP A 233 -6.62 -27.61 -27.02
N LYS A 234 -5.87 -28.50 -26.36
CA LYS A 234 -4.64 -28.16 -25.62
C LYS A 234 -3.62 -27.39 -26.47
N TRP A 235 -3.41 -27.79 -27.72
CA TRP A 235 -2.44 -27.14 -28.61
C TRP A 235 -2.89 -25.75 -29.04
N LEU A 236 -4.18 -25.57 -29.34
CA LEU A 236 -4.75 -24.25 -29.63
C LEU A 236 -4.66 -23.34 -28.40
N ILE A 237 -5.05 -23.84 -27.23
CA ILE A 237 -4.98 -23.10 -25.97
C ILE A 237 -3.53 -22.68 -25.68
N MET A 238 -2.56 -23.60 -25.80
CA MET A 238 -1.14 -23.29 -25.60
C MET A 238 -0.61 -22.30 -26.64
N GLY A 239 -1.05 -22.40 -27.90
CA GLY A 239 -0.73 -21.43 -28.95
C GLY A 239 -1.25 -20.03 -28.61
N VAL A 240 -2.54 -19.91 -28.26
CA VAL A 240 -3.17 -18.63 -27.89
C VAL A 240 -2.52 -18.04 -26.64
N VAL A 241 -2.30 -18.84 -25.59
CA VAL A 241 -1.62 -18.37 -24.37
C VAL A 241 -0.19 -17.92 -24.66
N SER A 242 0.55 -18.64 -25.51
CA SER A 242 1.90 -18.26 -25.92
C SER A 242 1.91 -16.96 -26.71
N VAL A 243 0.96 -16.77 -27.64
CA VAL A 243 0.84 -15.53 -28.42
C VAL A 243 0.44 -14.36 -27.52
N LEU A 244 -0.58 -14.51 -26.68
CA LEU A 244 -1.00 -13.46 -25.75
C LEU A 244 0.09 -13.13 -24.73
N GLY A 245 0.78 -14.14 -24.21
CA GLY A 245 1.92 -13.98 -23.32
C GLY A 245 3.10 -13.28 -24.01
N GLY A 246 3.38 -13.63 -25.27
CA GLY A 246 4.39 -12.98 -26.10
C GLY A 246 4.06 -11.52 -26.40
N LEU A 247 2.81 -11.21 -26.76
CA LEU A 247 2.34 -9.83 -26.98
C LEU A 247 2.38 -9.00 -25.70
N LEU A 248 1.93 -9.57 -24.57
CA LEU A 248 2.01 -8.91 -23.28
C LEU A 248 3.47 -8.67 -22.88
N SER A 249 4.34 -9.67 -23.06
CA SER A 249 5.78 -9.53 -22.78
C SER A 249 6.40 -8.46 -23.67
N TYR A 250 6.16 -8.50 -24.98
CA TYR A 250 6.62 -7.48 -25.92
C TYR A 250 6.19 -6.10 -25.46
N LYS A 251 4.91 -5.89 -25.17
CA LYS A 251 4.39 -4.61 -24.69
C LYS A 251 5.05 -4.19 -23.38
N LEU A 252 5.22 -5.13 -22.45
CA LEU A 252 5.86 -4.87 -21.16
C LEU A 252 7.37 -4.56 -21.30
N PHE A 253 8.06 -5.02 -22.35
CA PHE A 253 9.47 -4.71 -22.57
C PHE A 253 9.72 -3.49 -23.47
N THR A 254 8.74 -3.06 -24.28
CA THR A 254 8.92 -1.98 -25.26
C THR A 254 8.17 -0.69 -24.92
N ASP A 255 7.08 -0.74 -24.16
CA ASP A 255 6.24 0.42 -23.84
C ASP A 255 6.44 0.85 -22.39
N GLU A 256 7.33 1.83 -22.18
CA GLU A 256 7.56 2.42 -20.86
C GLU A 256 6.26 3.04 -20.28
N SER A 257 5.34 3.53 -21.13
CA SER A 257 4.09 4.19 -20.74
C SER A 257 2.95 3.25 -20.31
N PHE A 258 3.08 1.94 -20.59
CA PHE A 258 1.99 0.98 -20.40
C PHE A 258 1.66 0.69 -18.93
N LEU A 259 0.56 1.20 -18.36
CA LEU A 259 0.24 0.97 -16.94
C LEU A 259 1.37 1.48 -16.01
N ILE A 260 1.87 2.68 -16.24
CA ILE A 260 2.65 3.39 -15.23
C ILE A 260 1.68 3.77 -14.09
N GLY A 261 2.10 3.56 -12.83
CA GLY A 261 1.48 4.25 -11.71
C GLY A 261 1.53 5.79 -11.85
N PRO A 262 0.94 6.56 -10.94
CA PRO A 262 0.92 8.03 -11.01
C PRO A 262 2.28 8.67 -10.66
N SER A 263 3.40 8.23 -11.26
CA SER A 263 4.76 8.65 -10.94
C SER A 263 5.44 9.42 -12.08
N ARG A 264 6.40 10.29 -11.72
CA ARG A 264 7.27 10.99 -12.68
C ARG A 264 8.27 10.01 -13.30
N THR A 265 8.48 10.10 -14.61
CA THR A 265 9.24 9.11 -15.40
C THR A 265 10.73 9.06 -15.08
N ASP A 266 11.28 10.15 -14.56
CA ASP A 266 12.67 10.35 -14.17
C ASP A 266 13.04 9.71 -12.82
N GLU A 267 12.07 9.49 -11.94
CA GLU A 267 12.27 8.84 -10.63
C GLU A 267 12.10 7.30 -10.68
N MET A 268 11.61 6.76 -11.80
CA MET A 268 11.35 5.33 -11.92
C MET A 268 12.62 4.55 -12.26
N VAL A 269 12.73 3.33 -11.73
CA VAL A 269 13.80 2.37 -12.06
C VAL A 269 13.82 2.01 -13.56
N GLY A 270 12.76 2.34 -14.30
CA GLY A 270 12.52 1.93 -15.68
C GLY A 270 11.87 0.55 -15.72
N ARG A 271 10.93 0.35 -16.64
CA ARG A 271 10.08 -0.85 -16.67
C ARG A 271 10.87 -2.13 -16.87
N VAL A 272 11.81 -2.13 -17.80
CA VAL A 272 12.64 -3.32 -18.08
C VAL A 272 13.38 -3.76 -16.82
N LYS A 273 14.08 -2.84 -16.16
CA LYS A 273 14.82 -3.12 -14.92
C LYS A 273 13.87 -3.53 -13.79
N TYR A 274 12.70 -2.90 -13.69
CA TYR A 274 11.66 -3.29 -12.73
C TYR A 274 11.27 -4.75 -12.92
N MET A 275 10.92 -5.17 -14.14
CA MET A 275 10.52 -6.53 -14.48
C MET A 275 11.62 -7.56 -14.25
N LEU A 276 12.86 -7.26 -14.67
CA LEU A 276 14.01 -8.12 -14.44
C LEU A 276 14.28 -8.32 -12.93
N SER A 277 13.93 -7.33 -12.11
CA SER A 277 14.13 -7.42 -10.66
C SER A 277 13.02 -8.23 -9.96
N GLN A 278 11.82 -8.34 -10.55
CA GLN A 278 10.66 -8.94 -9.86
C GLN A 278 10.84 -10.42 -9.44
N PRO A 279 11.43 -11.33 -10.24
CA PRO A 279 11.70 -12.68 -9.76
C PRO A 279 12.57 -12.69 -8.50
N GLY A 280 13.62 -11.86 -8.46
CA GLY A 280 14.48 -11.67 -7.30
C GLY A 280 13.72 -11.12 -6.10
N VAL A 281 12.87 -10.10 -6.30
CA VAL A 281 11.97 -9.58 -5.27
C VAL A 281 11.07 -10.69 -4.71
N ILE A 282 10.46 -11.51 -5.57
CA ILE A 282 9.54 -12.56 -5.12
C ILE A 282 10.27 -13.62 -4.28
N VAL A 283 11.40 -14.12 -4.75
CA VAL A 283 12.10 -15.24 -4.09
C VAL A 283 12.96 -14.76 -2.92
N PHE A 284 13.84 -13.79 -3.16
CA PHE A 284 14.84 -13.36 -2.19
C PHE A 284 14.34 -12.34 -1.18
N TYR A 285 13.24 -11.63 -1.50
CA TYR A 285 12.58 -10.73 -0.56
C TYR A 285 11.30 -11.35 0.00
N TYR A 286 10.22 -11.47 -0.78
CA TYR A 286 8.91 -11.85 -0.25
C TYR A 286 8.87 -13.26 0.37
N LEU A 287 9.28 -14.31 -0.36
CA LEU A 287 9.28 -15.67 0.19
C LEU A 287 10.21 -15.79 1.39
N LYS A 288 11.38 -15.14 1.36
CA LYS A 288 12.29 -15.05 2.50
C LYS A 288 11.60 -14.45 3.73
N LYS A 289 10.87 -13.34 3.57
CA LYS A 289 10.15 -12.67 4.69
C LYS A 289 8.93 -13.45 5.19
N LEU A 290 8.30 -14.26 4.34
CA LEU A 290 7.21 -15.15 4.75
C LEU A 290 7.69 -16.35 5.57
N LEU A 291 8.93 -16.81 5.34
CA LEU A 291 9.54 -17.91 6.11
C LEU A 291 10.28 -17.38 7.36
N PHE A 292 10.92 -16.22 7.23
CA PHE A 292 11.73 -15.59 8.27
C PHE A 292 11.33 -14.11 8.39
N PRO A 293 10.28 -13.79 9.16
CA PRO A 293 9.71 -12.44 9.26
C PRO A 293 10.53 -11.48 10.13
N MET A 294 11.84 -11.44 9.88
CA MET A 294 12.80 -10.58 10.56
C MET A 294 13.25 -9.47 9.61
N ASN A 295 13.68 -8.36 10.20
CA ASN A 295 14.23 -7.22 9.46
C ASN A 295 13.23 -6.63 8.43
N LEU A 296 11.94 -6.57 8.79
CA LEU A 296 10.89 -5.96 7.98
C LEU A 296 11.16 -4.45 7.78
N ASN A 297 10.83 -3.92 6.61
CA ASN A 297 11.22 -2.60 6.18
C ASN A 297 10.15 -1.98 5.25
N ILE A 298 9.72 -0.75 5.54
CA ILE A 298 8.74 -0.01 4.72
C ILE A 298 9.33 0.40 3.36
N ASP A 299 10.64 0.59 3.29
CA ASP A 299 11.33 1.01 2.06
C ASP A 299 12.60 0.16 1.87
N PRO A 300 12.46 -1.12 1.48
CA PRO A 300 13.57 -2.04 1.39
C PRO A 300 14.52 -1.70 0.25
N ASP A 301 15.82 -1.78 0.51
CA ASP A 301 16.85 -1.65 -0.51
C ASP A 301 17.02 -2.99 -1.25
N VAL A 302 16.39 -3.11 -2.42
CA VAL A 302 16.43 -4.32 -3.25
C VAL A 302 17.30 -4.05 -4.47
N GLU A 303 18.13 -5.03 -4.79
CA GLU A 303 19.02 -4.98 -5.96
C GLU A 303 18.22 -4.80 -7.25
N ILE A 304 18.64 -3.82 -8.06
CA ILE A 304 18.09 -3.60 -9.40
C ILE A 304 18.83 -4.53 -10.36
N VAL A 305 18.08 -5.44 -10.98
CA VAL A 305 18.60 -6.36 -11.99
C VAL A 305 18.53 -5.71 -13.37
N THR A 306 19.67 -5.68 -14.07
CA THR A 306 19.83 -5.00 -15.36
C THR A 306 19.95 -5.94 -16.56
N SER A 307 20.11 -7.26 -16.33
CA SER A 307 20.34 -8.24 -17.40
C SER A 307 19.60 -9.56 -17.14
N LEU A 308 19.06 -10.16 -18.22
CA LEU A 308 18.46 -11.50 -18.22
C LEU A 308 19.49 -12.61 -17.89
N LEU A 309 20.78 -12.36 -18.12
CA LEU A 309 21.85 -13.30 -17.83
C LEU A 309 22.42 -13.15 -16.40
N SER A 310 21.88 -12.23 -15.60
CA SER A 310 22.29 -12.07 -14.21
C SER A 310 21.88 -13.28 -13.38
N TRP A 311 22.77 -13.73 -12.49
CA TRP A 311 22.44 -14.74 -11.49
C TRP A 311 21.27 -14.31 -10.60
N SER A 312 21.14 -13.01 -10.32
CA SER A 312 20.01 -12.42 -9.58
C SER A 312 18.67 -12.54 -10.32
N PHE A 313 18.66 -12.85 -11.62
CA PHE A 313 17.45 -13.18 -12.41
C PHE A 313 17.29 -14.69 -12.60
N ILE A 314 18.33 -15.38 -13.06
CA ILE A 314 18.25 -16.79 -13.43
C ILE A 314 17.90 -17.66 -12.23
N THR A 315 18.56 -17.46 -11.09
CA THR A 315 18.35 -18.30 -9.90
C THR A 315 16.92 -18.23 -9.36
N PRO A 316 16.29 -17.05 -9.15
CA PRO A 316 14.90 -17.02 -8.69
C PRO A 316 13.92 -17.54 -9.73
N VAL A 317 14.16 -17.33 -11.03
CA VAL A 317 13.32 -17.90 -12.09
C VAL A 317 13.38 -19.43 -12.04
N LEU A 318 14.57 -20.02 -11.93
CA LEU A 318 14.74 -21.46 -11.76
C LEU A 318 14.06 -21.95 -10.48
N CYS A 319 14.16 -21.23 -9.36
CA CYS A 319 13.44 -21.58 -8.14
C CYS A 319 11.92 -21.61 -8.36
N ILE A 320 11.36 -20.61 -9.03
CA ILE A 320 9.92 -20.53 -9.34
C ILE A 320 9.51 -21.71 -10.24
N VAL A 321 10.28 -21.99 -11.30
CA VAL A 321 10.04 -23.14 -12.19
C VAL A 321 10.07 -24.45 -11.42
N CYS A 322 11.07 -24.66 -10.56
CA CYS A 322 11.20 -25.84 -9.72
C CYS A 322 10.03 -26.00 -8.74
N LEU A 323 9.51 -24.92 -8.15
CA LEU A 323 8.33 -24.96 -7.28
C LEU A 323 7.10 -25.46 -8.04
N PHE A 324 6.84 -24.94 -9.24
CA PHE A 324 5.72 -25.37 -10.07
C PHE A 324 5.90 -26.79 -10.59
N ALA A 325 7.07 -27.12 -11.14
CA ALA A 325 7.42 -28.45 -11.61
C ALA A 325 7.30 -29.49 -10.49
N GLY A 326 7.79 -29.18 -9.29
CA GLY A 326 7.66 -30.04 -8.12
C GLY A 326 6.19 -30.31 -7.75
N SER A 327 5.34 -29.28 -7.77
CA SER A 327 3.91 -29.43 -7.44
C SER A 327 3.15 -30.35 -8.41
N LEU A 328 3.48 -30.30 -9.70
CA LEU A 328 2.77 -31.02 -10.77
C LEU A 328 3.39 -32.38 -11.10
N LEU A 329 4.72 -32.46 -11.20
CA LEU A 329 5.43 -33.63 -11.70
C LEU A 329 5.85 -34.58 -10.57
N ILE A 330 6.33 -34.02 -9.46
CA ILE A 330 6.87 -34.80 -8.33
C ILE A 330 5.74 -35.17 -7.35
N PHE A 331 5.10 -34.17 -6.76
CA PHE A 331 4.06 -34.39 -5.75
C PHE A 331 2.70 -34.75 -6.36
N LYS A 332 2.49 -34.42 -7.65
CA LYS A 332 1.22 -34.60 -8.38
C LYS A 332 0.02 -34.08 -7.57
N ASN A 333 0.20 -32.96 -6.87
CA ASN A 333 -0.75 -32.47 -5.88
C ASN A 333 -1.38 -31.14 -6.32
N ARG A 334 -2.59 -31.23 -6.89
CA ARG A 334 -3.35 -30.07 -7.38
C ARG A 334 -3.67 -29.03 -6.30
N PHE A 335 -3.72 -29.45 -5.03
CA PHE A 335 -3.92 -28.52 -3.92
C PHE A 335 -2.69 -27.63 -3.74
N ILE A 336 -1.48 -28.20 -3.79
CA ILE A 336 -0.22 -27.44 -3.74
C ILE A 336 -0.13 -26.49 -4.93
N PHE A 337 -0.38 -27.01 -6.14
CA PHE A 337 -0.37 -26.23 -7.36
C PHE A 337 -1.32 -25.02 -7.29
N PHE A 338 -2.57 -25.23 -6.86
CA PHE A 338 -3.54 -24.13 -6.73
C PHE A 338 -3.07 -23.03 -5.79
N PHE A 339 -2.55 -23.36 -4.62
CA PHE A 339 -2.11 -22.34 -3.65
C PHE A 339 -0.77 -21.69 -3.99
N LEU A 340 0.07 -22.34 -4.81
CA LEU A 340 1.18 -21.66 -5.49
C LEU A 340 0.63 -20.66 -6.52
N CYS A 341 -0.29 -21.07 -7.39
CA CYS A 341 -0.95 -20.16 -8.33
C CYS A 341 -1.62 -18.98 -7.63
N TRP A 342 -2.31 -19.20 -6.49
CA TRP A 342 -2.91 -18.15 -5.67
C TRP A 342 -1.91 -17.04 -5.34
N PHE A 343 -0.71 -17.42 -4.86
CA PHE A 343 0.33 -16.48 -4.50
C PHE A 343 0.78 -15.64 -5.72
N PHE A 344 1.15 -16.29 -6.83
CA PHE A 344 1.67 -15.56 -8.00
C PHE A 344 0.60 -14.75 -8.74
N ILE A 345 -0.63 -15.26 -8.83
CA ILE A 345 -1.72 -14.57 -9.55
C ILE A 345 -2.11 -13.29 -8.83
N ILE A 346 -2.32 -13.35 -7.51
CA ILE A 346 -2.73 -12.17 -6.73
C ILE A 346 -1.61 -11.13 -6.69
N LEU A 347 -0.35 -11.57 -6.67
CA LEU A 347 0.82 -10.71 -6.68
C LEU A 347 1.12 -10.07 -8.06
N SER A 348 0.67 -10.70 -9.15
CA SER A 348 1.01 -10.29 -10.51
C SER A 348 0.69 -8.82 -10.87
N PRO A 349 -0.41 -8.19 -10.42
CA PRO A 349 -0.66 -6.79 -10.76
C PRO A 349 0.39 -5.86 -10.12
N SER A 350 0.77 -6.09 -8.86
CA SER A 350 1.63 -5.18 -8.10
C SER A 350 3.13 -5.49 -8.17
N SER A 351 3.51 -6.69 -8.60
CA SER A 351 4.92 -7.13 -8.68
C SER A 351 5.24 -7.90 -9.97
N SER A 352 4.54 -7.63 -11.08
CA SER A 352 4.88 -8.18 -12.40
C SER A 352 4.35 -7.34 -13.58
N ILE A 353 3.10 -6.87 -13.54
CA ILE A 353 2.43 -6.24 -14.68
C ILE A 353 2.48 -4.70 -14.61
N VAL A 354 2.14 -4.12 -13.46
CA VAL A 354 2.13 -2.66 -13.28
C VAL A 354 3.49 -2.22 -12.75
N THR A 355 4.12 -1.27 -13.46
CA THR A 355 5.41 -0.72 -13.02
C THR A 355 5.15 0.35 -11.97
N LEU A 356 5.76 0.18 -10.81
CA LEU A 356 5.63 1.06 -9.65
C LEU A 356 7.00 1.65 -9.29
N HIS A 357 6.99 2.78 -8.58
CA HIS A 357 8.22 3.43 -8.11
C HIS A 357 9.06 2.48 -7.24
N ASP A 358 8.43 1.82 -6.26
CA ASP A 358 9.14 0.91 -5.36
C ASP A 358 9.21 -0.50 -5.93
N LEU A 359 10.40 -1.11 -5.95
CA LEU A 359 10.59 -2.50 -6.39
C LEU A 359 9.85 -3.51 -5.52
N ALA A 360 9.78 -3.23 -4.21
CA ALA A 360 9.13 -4.09 -3.24
C ALA A 360 8.44 -3.25 -2.16
N ALA A 361 7.29 -3.73 -1.69
CA ALA A 361 6.62 -3.24 -0.48
C ALA A 361 5.91 -4.41 0.19
N GLU A 362 6.02 -4.52 1.52
CA GLU A 362 5.61 -5.73 2.25
C GLU A 362 4.10 -5.93 2.20
N HIS A 363 3.36 -4.83 2.21
CA HIS A 363 1.91 -4.86 2.09
C HIS A 363 1.39 -5.47 0.78
N ARG A 364 2.19 -5.53 -0.30
CA ARG A 364 1.77 -6.07 -1.61
C ARG A 364 1.47 -7.56 -1.57
N ILE A 365 2.07 -8.29 -0.63
CA ILE A 365 1.86 -9.74 -0.46
C ILE A 365 0.77 -10.07 0.56
N TYR A 366 0.02 -9.09 1.06
CA TYR A 366 -1.01 -9.28 2.09
C TYR A 366 -1.89 -10.50 1.80
N LEU A 367 -2.73 -10.47 0.75
CA LEU A 367 -3.61 -11.60 0.43
C LEU A 367 -2.88 -12.77 -0.26
N ALA A 368 -1.84 -12.48 -1.04
CA ALA A 368 -1.06 -13.49 -1.73
C ALA A 368 -0.44 -14.48 -0.73
N SER A 369 0.07 -13.97 0.40
CA SER A 369 0.71 -14.75 1.47
C SER A 369 -0.16 -15.87 2.04
N ALA A 370 -1.50 -15.73 1.98
CA ALA A 370 -2.42 -16.77 2.43
C ALA A 370 -2.20 -18.11 1.71
N GLY A 371 -1.80 -18.07 0.43
CA GLY A 371 -1.44 -19.27 -0.34
C GLY A 371 -0.19 -19.97 0.20
N ILE A 372 0.80 -19.22 0.66
CA ILE A 372 2.01 -19.78 1.27
C ILE A 372 1.71 -20.28 2.69
N PHE A 373 0.97 -19.53 3.49
CA PHE A 373 0.63 -19.92 4.86
C PHE A 373 -0.17 -21.22 4.94
N ILE A 374 -1.10 -21.46 4.01
CA ILE A 374 -1.79 -22.74 3.98
C ILE A 374 -0.88 -23.90 3.59
N LEU A 375 0.10 -23.68 2.70
CA LEU A 375 1.07 -24.70 2.32
C LEU A 375 2.00 -25.03 3.49
N LEU A 376 2.41 -24.03 4.28
CA LEU A 376 3.18 -24.22 5.51
C LEU A 376 2.37 -25.00 6.55
N ALA A 377 1.12 -24.62 6.81
CA ALA A 377 0.25 -25.32 7.75
C ALA A 377 -0.04 -26.77 7.32
N TYR A 378 -0.24 -26.99 6.02
CA TYR A 378 -0.42 -28.31 5.42
C TYR A 378 0.84 -29.18 5.57
N GLY A 379 2.00 -28.64 5.20
CA GLY A 379 3.30 -29.31 5.33
C GLY A 379 3.63 -29.66 6.77
N ALA A 380 3.44 -28.72 7.70
CA ALA A 380 3.61 -28.94 9.14
C ALA A 380 2.71 -30.08 9.65
N SER A 381 1.44 -30.13 9.22
CA SER A 381 0.56 -31.25 9.60
C SER A 381 1.01 -32.60 9.07
N ILE A 382 1.67 -32.65 7.92
CA ILE A 382 2.22 -33.90 7.37
C ILE A 382 3.45 -34.31 8.17
N VAL A 383 4.41 -33.39 8.38
CA VAL A 383 5.66 -33.67 9.09
C VAL A 383 5.41 -34.13 10.52
N THR A 384 4.64 -33.35 11.27
CA THR A 384 4.33 -33.65 12.69
C THR A 384 3.67 -35.01 12.87
N ARG A 385 2.71 -35.37 12.01
CA ARG A 385 1.93 -36.60 12.15
C ARG A 385 2.62 -37.83 11.56
N ASN A 386 3.19 -37.71 10.37
CA ASN A 386 3.64 -38.86 9.60
C ASN A 386 5.12 -39.20 9.84
N TYR A 387 5.94 -38.21 10.23
CA TYR A 387 7.39 -38.40 10.37
C TYR A 387 7.86 -38.26 11.81
N LEU A 388 7.30 -37.31 12.57
CA LEU A 388 7.74 -37.05 13.95
C LEU A 388 6.86 -37.73 15.01
N ALA A 389 5.77 -38.38 14.62
CA ALA A 389 4.80 -39.04 15.51
C ALA A 389 4.34 -38.17 16.71
N ILE A 390 4.29 -36.85 16.51
CA ILE A 390 3.96 -35.88 17.57
C ILE A 390 2.50 -36.04 17.98
N SER A 391 2.26 -36.15 19.29
CA SER A 391 0.91 -36.28 19.82
C SER A 391 0.08 -35.01 19.58
N SER A 392 -1.24 -35.12 19.62
CA SER A 392 -2.11 -33.95 19.43
C SER A 392 -1.88 -32.84 20.48
N GLN A 393 -1.50 -33.22 21.70
CA GLN A 393 -1.16 -32.29 22.78
C GLN A 393 0.17 -31.57 22.50
N GLN A 394 1.22 -32.32 22.15
CA GLN A 394 2.51 -31.73 21.78
C GLN A 394 2.39 -30.81 20.57
N GLY A 395 1.61 -31.22 19.55
CA GLY A 395 1.33 -30.39 18.38
C GLY A 395 0.59 -29.09 18.73
N ALA A 396 -0.33 -29.13 19.70
CA ALA A 396 -0.99 -27.93 20.20
C ALA A 396 -0.02 -27.00 20.94
N VAL A 397 0.89 -27.54 21.77
CA VAL A 397 1.93 -26.75 22.45
C VAL A 397 2.83 -26.05 21.43
N LEU A 398 3.32 -26.77 20.42
CA LEU A 398 4.16 -26.18 19.36
C LEU A 398 3.42 -25.10 18.59
N PHE A 399 2.13 -25.31 18.30
CA PHE A 399 1.27 -24.31 17.68
C PHE A 399 1.18 -23.04 18.53
N TYR A 400 0.83 -23.15 19.82
CA TYR A 400 0.69 -21.97 20.69
C TYR A 400 2.02 -21.26 20.91
N LEU A 401 3.14 -21.98 21.00
CA LEU A 401 4.47 -21.40 21.08
C LEU A 401 4.78 -20.59 19.81
N PHE A 402 4.56 -21.17 18.64
CA PHE A 402 4.80 -20.49 17.37
C PHE A 402 3.90 -19.25 17.19
N VAL A 403 2.62 -19.36 17.52
CA VAL A 403 1.69 -18.21 17.52
C VAL A 403 2.15 -17.13 18.50
N GLY A 404 2.63 -17.52 19.69
CA GLY A 404 3.22 -16.61 20.67
C GLY A 404 4.42 -15.84 20.11
N ILE A 405 5.37 -16.55 19.48
CA ILE A 405 6.55 -15.93 18.85
C ILE A 405 6.13 -14.94 17.75
N MET A 406 5.27 -15.36 16.82
CA MET A 406 4.78 -14.50 15.75
C MET A 406 4.03 -13.27 16.29
N SER A 407 3.24 -13.45 17.35
CA SER A 407 2.52 -12.38 18.04
C SER A 407 3.48 -11.37 18.67
N VAL A 408 4.51 -11.83 19.38
CA VAL A 408 5.53 -10.96 19.99
C VAL A 408 6.28 -10.16 18.92
N LEU A 409 6.72 -10.82 17.84
CA LEU A 409 7.39 -10.14 16.72
C LEU A 409 6.49 -9.09 16.05
N THR A 410 5.20 -9.36 15.95
CA THR A 410 4.22 -8.41 15.41
C THR A 410 4.02 -7.22 16.34
N ILE A 411 3.84 -7.47 17.65
CA ILE A 411 3.72 -6.42 18.67
C ILE A 411 4.97 -5.54 18.68
N GLU A 412 6.16 -6.12 18.58
CA GLU A 412 7.43 -5.40 18.47
C GLU A 412 7.46 -4.56 17.20
N ARG A 413 7.11 -5.14 16.05
CA ARG A 413 7.06 -4.42 14.77
C ARG A 413 6.07 -3.25 14.78
N ASN A 414 4.95 -3.37 15.48
CA ASN A 414 3.99 -2.27 15.65
C ASN A 414 4.63 -1.03 16.31
N THR A 415 5.63 -1.24 17.18
CA THR A 415 6.34 -0.13 17.83
C THR A 415 7.19 0.70 16.87
N THR A 416 7.65 0.11 15.75
CA THR A 416 8.34 0.87 14.71
C THR A 416 7.47 2.00 14.16
N TRP A 417 6.16 1.74 14.03
CA TRP A 417 5.16 2.68 13.54
C TRP A 417 4.68 3.68 14.60
N ARG A 418 5.30 3.77 15.77
CA ARG A 418 4.85 4.68 16.85
C ARG A 418 5.04 6.16 16.51
N SER A 419 5.97 6.49 15.62
CA SER A 419 6.26 7.85 15.18
C SER A 419 7.03 7.87 13.86
N GLU A 420 6.98 8.98 13.12
CA GLU A 420 7.85 9.20 11.95
C GLU A 420 9.33 8.96 12.29
N LEU A 421 9.80 9.40 13.48
CA LEU A 421 11.18 9.22 13.88
C LEU A 421 11.56 7.73 14.04
N SER A 422 10.73 6.95 14.73
CA SER A 422 10.99 5.52 14.93
C SER A 422 10.93 4.75 13.61
N LEU A 423 9.97 5.09 12.75
CA LEU A 423 9.79 4.48 11.45
C LEU A 423 11.01 4.73 10.55
N TRP A 424 11.38 6.01 10.35
CA TRP A 424 12.47 6.34 9.42
C TRP A 424 13.85 6.03 9.96
N LYS A 425 14.03 6.01 11.29
CA LYS A 425 15.26 5.50 11.90
C LYS A 425 15.44 4.01 11.63
N ASP A 426 14.39 3.21 11.83
CA ASP A 426 14.40 1.78 11.52
C ASP A 426 14.68 1.53 10.02
N THR A 427 13.99 2.24 9.15
CA THR A 427 14.19 2.16 7.69
C THR A 427 15.61 2.55 7.28
N TYR A 428 16.16 3.64 7.82
CA TYR A 428 17.53 4.07 7.49
C TYR A 428 18.58 3.06 7.94
N GLN A 429 18.40 2.43 9.11
CA GLN A 429 19.32 1.38 9.56
C GLN A 429 19.32 0.16 8.62
N LYS A 430 18.18 -0.13 8.00
CA LYS A 430 17.97 -1.31 7.14
C LYS A 430 18.21 -1.03 5.66
N SER A 431 18.09 0.23 5.25
CA SER A 431 18.30 0.73 3.88
C SER A 431 19.18 2.00 3.89
N PRO A 432 20.45 1.93 4.34
CA PRO A 432 21.30 3.11 4.53
C PRO A 432 21.70 3.79 3.21
N HIS A 433 21.54 3.11 2.07
CA HIS A 433 21.88 3.67 0.77
C HIS A 433 20.73 4.46 0.13
N LYS A 434 19.49 4.24 0.57
CA LYS A 434 18.31 4.92 0.03
C LYS A 434 18.23 6.38 0.47
N LEU A 435 17.72 7.22 -0.44
CA LEU A 435 17.55 8.65 -0.23
C LEU A 435 16.31 8.95 0.63
N ARG A 436 15.17 8.34 0.31
CA ARG A 436 13.87 8.56 0.99
C ARG A 436 13.94 8.45 2.52
N PRO A 437 14.62 7.44 3.14
CA PRO A 437 14.71 7.36 4.59
C PRO A 437 15.47 8.54 5.22
N LEU A 438 16.54 9.03 4.56
CA LEU A 438 17.29 10.20 5.04
C LEU A 438 16.45 11.47 5.01
N ILE A 439 15.73 11.71 3.92
CA ILE A 439 14.84 12.88 3.76
C ILE A 439 13.76 12.88 4.84
N ASN A 440 13.08 11.75 5.01
CA ASN A 440 12.00 11.66 5.97
C ASN A 440 12.50 11.66 7.42
N LEU A 441 13.68 11.10 7.70
CA LEU A 441 14.32 11.19 9.02
C LEU A 441 14.72 12.64 9.35
N ALA A 442 15.25 13.37 8.37
CA ALA A 442 15.56 14.80 8.51
C ALA A 442 14.30 15.62 8.82
N ARG A 443 13.22 15.40 8.06
CA ARG A 443 11.91 16.01 8.30
C ARG A 443 11.38 15.68 9.70
N ALA A 444 11.47 14.43 10.13
CA ALA A 444 11.02 14.00 11.45
C ALA A 444 11.80 14.68 12.58
N HIS A 445 13.11 14.89 12.41
CA HIS A 445 13.93 15.67 13.33
C HIS A 445 13.55 17.15 13.34
N SER A 446 13.30 17.74 12.16
CA SER A 446 12.85 19.13 12.02
C SER A 446 11.53 19.38 12.77
N LEU A 447 10.53 18.50 12.57
CA LEU A 447 9.24 18.58 13.26
C LEU A 447 9.33 18.39 14.78
N LYS A 448 10.37 17.70 15.27
CA LYS A 448 10.66 17.60 16.71
C LYS A 448 11.45 18.79 17.27
N GLY A 449 11.84 19.76 16.43
CA GLY A 449 12.66 20.90 16.80
C GLY A 449 14.17 20.62 16.85
N ASP A 450 14.62 19.40 16.51
CA ASP A 450 16.05 19.05 16.45
C ASP A 450 16.65 19.46 15.10
N LYS A 451 16.76 20.79 14.91
CA LYS A 451 17.18 21.40 13.65
C LYS A 451 18.59 20.99 13.23
N GLU A 452 19.50 20.76 14.19
CA GLU A 452 20.88 20.33 13.87
C GLU A 452 20.91 18.93 13.27
N LYS A 453 20.17 17.97 13.85
CA LYS A 453 20.08 16.63 13.23
C LYS A 453 19.35 16.67 11.89
N ALA A 454 18.32 17.50 11.75
CA ALA A 454 17.63 17.70 10.48
C ALA A 454 18.61 18.17 9.39
N ILE A 455 19.38 19.24 9.66
CA ILE A 455 20.42 19.75 8.75
C ILE A 455 21.43 18.67 8.40
N LYS A 456 21.92 17.92 9.41
CA LYS A 456 22.87 16.82 9.19
C LYS A 456 22.32 15.77 8.21
N TYR A 457 21.09 15.31 8.40
CA TYR A 457 20.49 14.30 7.55
C TYR A 457 20.14 14.83 6.16
N TYR A 458 19.66 16.08 6.02
CA TYR A 458 19.46 16.70 4.70
C TYR A 458 20.79 16.86 3.94
N ARG A 459 21.88 17.25 4.61
CA ARG A 459 23.22 17.28 3.99
C ARG A 459 23.64 15.89 3.51
N GLN A 460 23.42 14.84 4.29
CA GLN A 460 23.70 13.46 3.87
C GLN A 460 22.82 13.02 2.69
N ALA A 461 21.55 13.42 2.68
CA ALA A 461 20.65 13.17 1.55
C ALA A 461 21.19 13.84 0.27
N LEU A 462 21.60 15.11 0.34
CA LEU A 462 22.14 15.86 -0.80
C LEU A 462 23.52 15.37 -1.29
N VAL A 463 24.29 14.67 -0.45
CA VAL A 463 25.50 13.96 -0.93
C VAL A 463 25.13 12.80 -1.86
N LYS A 464 24.01 12.11 -1.60
CA LYS A 464 23.53 10.99 -2.42
C LYS A 464 22.69 11.44 -3.62
N GLY A 465 21.84 12.43 -3.41
CA GLY A 465 20.95 13.01 -4.42
C GLY A 465 21.08 14.54 -4.40
N PRO A 466 22.05 15.13 -5.10
CA PRO A 466 22.28 16.58 -5.10
C PRO A 466 21.10 17.40 -5.64
N TRP A 467 20.28 16.77 -6.49
CA TRP A 467 19.14 17.38 -7.20
C TRP A 467 17.79 16.98 -6.60
N ASP A 468 17.74 16.59 -5.33
CA ASP A 468 16.48 16.33 -4.64
C ASP A 468 15.80 17.65 -4.21
N PHE A 469 14.56 17.87 -4.66
CA PHE A 469 13.80 19.08 -4.37
C PHE A 469 13.53 19.23 -2.87
N VAL A 470 13.02 18.18 -2.22
CA VAL A 470 12.56 18.20 -0.83
C VAL A 470 13.71 18.54 0.12
N SER A 471 14.89 17.99 -0.12
CA SER A 471 16.08 18.25 0.70
C SER A 471 16.61 19.67 0.50
N ASN A 472 16.70 20.14 -0.75
CA ASN A 472 17.14 21.51 -1.01
C ASN A 472 16.16 22.54 -0.43
N TYR A 473 14.85 22.37 -0.65
CA TYR A 473 13.83 23.28 -0.12
C TYR A 473 13.86 23.35 1.41
N ASN A 474 13.80 22.20 2.09
CA ASN A 474 13.75 22.18 3.56
C ASN A 474 15.07 22.59 4.22
N LEU A 475 16.21 22.29 3.60
CA LEU A 475 17.50 22.77 4.10
C LEU A 475 17.63 24.29 3.93
N GLY A 476 17.13 24.84 2.83
CA GLY A 476 17.02 26.29 2.62
C GLY A 476 16.17 26.96 3.70
N ASP A 477 15.02 26.37 4.03
CA ASP A 477 14.13 26.88 5.10
C ASP A 477 14.81 26.83 6.47
N LEU A 478 15.50 25.74 6.80
CA LEU A 478 16.26 25.62 8.06
C LEU A 478 17.42 26.63 8.16
N TYR A 479 18.08 26.96 7.06
CA TYR A 479 19.11 28.01 7.04
C TYR A 479 18.53 29.41 7.13
N LEU A 480 17.38 29.66 6.50
CA LEU A 480 16.64 30.91 6.64
C LEU A 480 16.25 31.17 8.09
N GLU A 481 15.73 30.15 8.79
CA GLU A 481 15.42 30.24 10.22
C GLU A 481 16.64 30.50 11.11
N LYS A 482 17.84 30.10 10.66
CA LYS A 482 19.12 30.39 11.34
C LYS A 482 19.71 31.76 10.97
N GLY A 483 19.11 32.49 10.04
CA GLY A 483 19.64 33.75 9.51
C GLY A 483 20.82 33.58 8.54
N LEU A 484 21.11 32.35 8.09
CA LEU A 484 22.15 32.07 7.10
C LEU A 484 21.58 32.30 5.68
N LEU A 485 21.35 33.58 5.35
CA LEU A 485 20.59 33.99 4.16
C LEU A 485 21.22 33.52 2.85
N ASP A 486 22.54 33.58 2.71
CA ASP A 486 23.23 33.19 1.47
C ASP A 486 23.16 31.68 1.21
N ASP A 487 23.30 30.87 2.27
CA ASP A 487 23.12 29.42 2.19
C ASP A 487 21.66 29.07 1.82
N ALA A 488 20.70 29.77 2.42
CA ALA A 488 19.28 29.61 2.10
C ALA A 488 18.99 29.92 0.63
N ILE A 489 19.49 31.05 0.10
CA ILE A 489 19.36 31.43 -1.32
C ILE A 489 19.93 30.33 -2.21
N ASN A 490 21.14 29.84 -1.93
CA ASN A 490 21.78 28.81 -2.74
C ASN A 490 20.93 27.54 -2.86
N HIS A 491 20.32 27.12 -1.75
CA HIS A 491 19.45 25.94 -1.74
C HIS A 491 18.09 26.18 -2.40
N PHE A 492 17.46 27.34 -2.19
CA PHE A 492 16.20 27.67 -2.87
C PHE A 492 16.39 27.86 -4.39
N LEU A 493 17.51 28.42 -4.84
CA LEU A 493 17.84 28.50 -6.27
C LEU A 493 18.06 27.13 -6.90
N LYS A 494 18.62 26.16 -6.16
CA LYS A 494 18.67 24.76 -6.63
C LYS A 494 17.28 24.15 -6.70
N ALA A 495 16.47 24.31 -5.64
CA ALA A 495 15.10 23.83 -5.60
C ALA A 495 14.26 24.39 -6.77
N SER A 496 14.39 25.67 -7.10
CA SER A 496 13.66 26.31 -8.21
C SER A 496 14.14 25.85 -9.60
N ARG A 497 15.36 25.33 -9.72
CA ARG A 497 15.84 24.72 -10.96
C ARG A 497 15.34 23.29 -11.13
N ILE A 498 15.15 22.56 -10.03
CA ILE A 498 14.65 21.19 -10.02
C ILE A 498 13.15 21.19 -10.33
N GLU A 499 12.38 21.99 -9.58
CA GLU A 499 10.94 22.14 -9.79
C GLU A 499 10.59 23.62 -10.05
N PRO A 500 10.63 24.07 -11.32
CA PRO A 500 10.39 25.47 -11.68
C PRO A 500 8.92 25.90 -11.56
N GLU A 501 8.01 24.98 -11.31
CA GLU A 501 6.57 25.26 -11.20
C GLU A 501 6.10 25.41 -9.75
N ILE A 502 7.00 25.32 -8.76
CA ILE A 502 6.64 25.39 -7.34
C ILE A 502 6.71 26.86 -6.86
N PRO A 503 5.56 27.55 -6.71
CA PRO A 503 5.51 28.98 -6.38
C PRO A 503 6.13 29.29 -5.01
N GLU A 504 6.04 28.37 -4.05
CA GLU A 504 6.55 28.53 -2.69
C GLU A 504 8.07 28.77 -2.69
N THR A 505 8.81 28.20 -3.63
CA THR A 505 10.27 28.39 -3.72
C THR A 505 10.62 29.83 -4.08
N PHE A 506 9.89 30.42 -5.03
CA PHE A 506 10.10 31.81 -5.45
C PHE A 506 9.59 32.79 -4.40
N ALA A 507 8.51 32.46 -3.69
CA ALA A 507 8.05 33.25 -2.54
C ALA A 507 9.15 33.33 -1.46
N LYS A 508 9.79 32.21 -1.11
CA LYS A 508 10.91 32.18 -0.15
C LYS A 508 12.12 33.00 -0.62
N LEU A 509 12.49 32.92 -1.90
CA LEU A 509 13.54 33.78 -2.46
C LEU A 509 13.17 35.27 -2.36
N GLY A 510 11.93 35.64 -2.67
CA GLY A 510 11.45 37.01 -2.54
C GLY A 510 11.51 37.53 -1.10
N GLU A 511 11.13 36.70 -0.12
CA GLU A 511 11.24 37.02 1.31
C GLU A 511 12.68 37.29 1.72
N ILE A 512 13.62 36.45 1.30
CA ILE A 512 15.04 36.63 1.63
C ILE A 512 15.59 37.91 0.99
N TYR A 513 15.27 38.18 -0.28
CA TYR A 513 15.73 39.40 -0.95
C TYR A 513 15.12 40.67 -0.35
N LEU A 514 13.89 40.58 0.17
CA LEU A 514 13.28 41.66 0.95
C LEU A 514 14.07 41.91 2.25
N MET A 515 14.43 40.85 2.98
CA MET A 515 15.28 40.97 4.19
C MET A 515 16.67 41.55 3.90
N GLN A 516 17.25 41.27 2.72
CA GLN A 516 18.52 41.84 2.26
C GLN A 516 18.39 43.26 1.69
N ASN A 517 17.22 43.90 1.76
CA ASN A 517 16.90 45.20 1.14
C ASN A 517 17.11 45.26 -0.39
N LYS A 518 17.13 44.10 -1.06
CA LYS A 518 17.24 43.99 -2.53
C LYS A 518 15.84 44.01 -3.15
N PHE A 519 15.14 45.13 -2.97
CA PHE A 519 13.70 45.27 -3.23
C PHE A 519 13.28 44.95 -4.68
N LYS A 520 14.10 45.30 -5.68
CA LYS A 520 13.81 44.98 -7.09
C LYS A 520 13.82 43.47 -7.36
N LEU A 521 14.75 42.73 -6.74
CA LEU A 521 14.80 41.27 -6.84
C LEU A 521 13.63 40.64 -6.09
N ALA A 522 13.31 41.14 -4.89
CA ALA A 522 12.16 40.69 -4.12
C ALA A 522 10.86 40.80 -4.93
N ASP A 523 10.60 41.96 -5.53
CA ASP A 523 9.45 42.19 -6.40
C ASP A 523 9.42 41.22 -7.60
N SER A 524 10.55 41.01 -8.29
CA SER A 524 10.61 40.06 -9.40
C SER A 524 10.28 38.63 -8.99
N TYR A 525 10.85 38.13 -7.89
CA TYR A 525 10.60 36.77 -7.41
C TYR A 525 9.16 36.59 -6.91
N PHE A 526 8.60 37.58 -6.22
CA PHE A 526 7.21 37.51 -5.79
C PHE A 526 6.23 37.57 -6.96
N ARG A 527 6.51 38.36 -8.01
CA ARG A 527 5.69 38.38 -9.24
C ARG A 527 5.67 37.00 -9.89
N HIS A 528 6.82 36.36 -9.99
CA HIS A 528 6.90 35.01 -10.55
C HIS A 528 6.13 33.98 -9.71
N ALA A 529 6.20 34.08 -8.37
CA ALA A 529 5.42 33.24 -7.49
C ALA A 529 3.90 33.39 -7.68
N VAL A 530 3.38 34.61 -7.94
CA VAL A 530 1.94 34.82 -8.21
C VAL A 530 1.52 34.51 -9.64
N GLU A 531 2.44 34.53 -10.61
CA GLU A 531 2.22 34.00 -11.96
C GLU A 531 1.93 32.50 -11.90
N LEU A 532 2.71 31.76 -11.11
CA LEU A 532 2.53 30.33 -10.88
C LEU A 532 1.31 30.03 -9.98
N ASN A 533 1.05 30.86 -8.96
CA ASN A 533 -0.12 30.72 -8.10
C ASN A 533 -0.83 32.07 -7.85
N PRO A 534 -1.87 32.39 -8.65
CA PRO A 534 -2.59 33.66 -8.56
C PRO A 534 -3.57 33.75 -7.37
N ARG A 535 -3.51 32.80 -6.43
CA ARG A 535 -4.38 32.73 -5.25
C ARG A 535 -3.62 32.87 -3.93
N SER A 536 -2.32 33.17 -3.96
CA SER A 536 -1.54 33.33 -2.73
C SER A 536 -1.71 34.73 -2.10
N ALA A 537 -2.61 34.84 -1.12
CA ALA A 537 -2.85 36.09 -0.39
C ALA A 537 -1.58 36.65 0.27
N ALA A 538 -0.75 35.77 0.84
CA ALA A 538 0.50 36.13 1.51
C ALA A 538 1.53 36.74 0.55
N VAL A 539 1.69 36.19 -0.66
CA VAL A 539 2.64 36.72 -1.64
C VAL A 539 2.16 38.07 -2.18
N PHE A 540 0.86 38.25 -2.42
CA PHE A 540 0.30 39.56 -2.77
C PHE A 540 0.50 40.60 -1.66
N LYS A 541 0.41 40.21 -0.39
CA LYS A 541 0.74 41.10 0.74
C LYS A 541 2.20 41.56 0.65
N ASN A 542 3.14 40.65 0.42
CA ASN A 542 4.56 40.97 0.30
C ASN A 542 4.86 41.86 -0.92
N LEU A 543 4.20 41.63 -2.06
CA LEU A 543 4.26 42.53 -3.22
C LEU A 543 3.75 43.94 -2.89
N GLY A 544 2.67 44.04 -2.12
CA GLY A 544 2.14 45.30 -1.62
C GLY A 544 3.16 46.06 -0.76
N ILE A 545 3.80 45.36 0.18
CA ILE A 545 4.84 45.92 1.05
C ILE A 545 6.01 46.44 0.21
N VAL A 546 6.55 45.61 -0.69
CA VAL A 546 7.69 45.98 -1.53
C VAL A 546 7.38 47.20 -2.40
N ASN A 547 6.23 47.21 -3.07
CA ASN A 547 5.89 48.27 -4.02
C ASN A 547 5.52 49.58 -3.33
N LEU A 548 4.77 49.54 -2.22
CA LEU A 548 4.35 50.75 -1.52
C LEU A 548 5.48 51.39 -0.72
N TYR A 549 6.21 50.61 0.09
CA TYR A 549 7.16 51.16 1.05
C TYR A 549 8.59 51.27 0.53
N HIS A 550 8.97 50.46 -0.48
CA HIS A 550 10.38 50.35 -0.89
C HIS A 550 10.66 50.73 -2.34
N LEU A 551 9.70 50.54 -3.26
CA LEU A 551 9.86 50.90 -4.68
C LEU A 551 9.15 52.20 -5.09
N ASN A 552 8.49 52.89 -4.15
CA ASN A 552 7.75 54.13 -4.40
C ASN A 552 6.67 54.01 -5.51
N ASN A 553 5.99 52.86 -5.57
CA ASN A 553 4.92 52.54 -6.52
C ASN A 553 3.57 52.37 -5.79
N PRO A 554 3.01 53.42 -5.18
CA PRO A 554 1.87 53.31 -4.29
C PRO A 554 0.63 52.73 -4.96
N LYS A 555 0.33 53.14 -6.20
CA LYS A 555 -0.81 52.62 -6.98
C LYS A 555 -0.76 51.09 -7.12
N GLN A 556 0.41 50.55 -7.44
CA GLN A 556 0.58 49.11 -7.63
C GLN A 556 0.60 48.37 -6.28
N GLY A 557 1.25 48.94 -5.26
CA GLY A 557 1.26 48.40 -3.91
C GLY A 557 -0.16 48.23 -3.32
N LEU A 558 -1.01 49.24 -3.47
CA LEU A 558 -2.40 49.21 -3.02
C LEU A 558 -3.27 48.21 -3.80
N ALA A 559 -3.01 48.05 -5.10
CA ALA A 559 -3.66 47.03 -5.91
C ALA A 559 -3.33 45.61 -5.42
N TYR A 560 -2.06 45.35 -5.07
CA TYR A 560 -1.64 44.07 -4.50
C TYR A 560 -2.22 43.84 -3.11
N PHE A 561 -2.25 44.86 -2.24
CA PHE A 561 -2.90 44.78 -0.95
C PHE A 561 -4.41 44.49 -1.06
N SER A 562 -5.10 45.14 -1.99
CA SER A 562 -6.51 44.87 -2.29
C SER A 562 -6.71 43.42 -2.76
N ARG A 563 -5.85 42.92 -3.65
CA ARG A 563 -5.91 41.53 -4.11
C ARG A 563 -5.66 40.53 -2.98
N SER A 564 -4.71 40.81 -2.09
CA SER A 564 -4.42 40.01 -0.90
C SER A 564 -5.67 39.92 0.00
N LEU A 565 -6.29 41.05 0.33
CA LEU A 565 -7.52 41.11 1.13
C LEU A 565 -8.71 40.39 0.47
N ASN A 566 -8.85 40.45 -0.84
CA ASN A 566 -9.91 39.74 -1.55
C ASN A 566 -9.73 38.22 -1.49
N LEU A 567 -8.48 37.74 -1.44
CA LEU A 567 -8.16 36.32 -1.34
C LEU A 567 -8.26 35.81 0.11
N ASP A 568 -7.84 36.62 1.09
CA ASP A 568 -8.00 36.34 2.52
C ASP A 568 -8.43 37.60 3.29
N PRO A 569 -9.74 37.82 3.47
CA PRO A 569 -10.26 38.95 4.22
C PRO A 569 -10.00 38.88 5.74
N THR A 570 -9.56 37.72 6.22
CA THR A 570 -9.41 37.41 7.65
C THR A 570 -7.95 37.29 8.09
N GLN A 571 -7.00 37.58 7.20
CA GLN A 571 -5.57 37.52 7.52
C GLN A 571 -5.22 38.42 8.71
N PRO A 572 -4.18 38.08 9.53
CA PRO A 572 -3.86 38.81 10.75
C PRO A 572 -3.66 40.32 10.56
N GLU A 573 -3.14 40.74 9.41
CA GLU A 573 -2.91 42.15 9.10
C GLU A 573 -4.06 42.82 8.32
N ALA A 574 -5.21 42.17 8.16
CA ALA A 574 -6.30 42.63 7.31
C ALA A 574 -6.76 44.06 7.65
N ASP A 575 -6.94 44.38 8.92
CA ASP A 575 -7.38 45.72 9.35
C ASP A 575 -6.33 46.79 9.09
N LYS A 576 -5.04 46.45 9.21
CA LYS A 576 -3.95 47.37 8.87
C LYS A 576 -3.97 47.67 7.38
N ILE A 577 -4.16 46.63 6.54
CA ILE A 577 -4.23 46.77 5.09
C ILE A 577 -5.46 47.60 4.68
N ARG A 578 -6.64 47.39 5.30
CA ARG A 578 -7.85 48.18 5.05
C ARG A 578 -7.63 49.67 5.34
N LYS A 579 -7.07 49.98 6.52
CA LYS A 579 -6.76 51.37 6.91
C LYS A 579 -5.79 52.02 5.95
N LEU A 580 -4.76 51.28 5.52
CA LEU A 580 -3.77 51.75 4.57
C LEU A 580 -4.39 52.08 3.21
N ILE A 581 -5.25 51.21 2.68
CA ILE A 581 -5.97 51.46 1.42
C ILE A 581 -6.87 52.69 1.57
N GLN A 582 -7.56 52.84 2.69
CA GLN A 582 -8.43 53.99 2.94
C GLN A 582 -7.64 55.31 2.97
N GLN A 583 -6.51 55.36 3.67
CA GLN A 583 -5.66 56.55 3.78
C GLN A 583 -5.17 57.06 2.42
N PHE A 584 -4.76 56.15 1.54
CA PHE A 584 -4.29 56.50 0.20
C PHE A 584 -5.41 56.70 -0.83
N SER A 585 -6.66 56.33 -0.49
CA SER A 585 -7.83 56.63 -1.33
C SER A 585 -8.41 58.03 -1.08
N THR A 586 -8.02 58.67 0.03
CA THR A 586 -8.45 60.02 0.44
C THR A 586 -7.42 61.12 0.11
N GLN A 587 -6.28 60.75 -0.44
CA GLN A 587 -5.25 61.64 -1.01
C GLN A 587 -5.32 61.57 -2.53
#